data_AF-A0A1B0DC09-F1
#
_entry.id   AF-A0A1B0DC09-F1
#
_cell.length_a   1.000
_cell.length_b   1.000
_cell.length_c   1.000
_cell.angle_alpha   90.00
_cell.angle_beta   90.00
_cell.angle_gamma   90.00
#
_symmetry.space_group_name_H-M   'P 1'
#
loop_
_entity.id
_entity.type
_entity.pdbx_description
1 polymer ?
#
loop_
_entity_poly.entity_id
_entity_poly.type
_entity_poly.pdbx_seq_one_letter_code
_entity_poly.pdbx_strand_id
1 'polypeptide(L)'
;MISSRSALLGRSVVNALLRSPSGAVQKQAVRRGHAWSYRTAAPPHSKGVIIGSYMVGGFMWWWILWHLWHEPEHLTGEFPYPDPSKWTNAELGIPPDDADE
;
A
#
# COMPACT_ATOMS: atom_id res chain seq x y z
N MET A 1 -7.22 -17.02 55.05
CA MET A 1 -6.48 -16.52 53.87
C MET A 1 -7.09 -15.21 53.34
N ILE A 2 -7.18 -14.14 54.15
CA ILE A 2 -7.82 -12.86 53.74
C ILE A 2 -6.85 -11.67 53.79
N SER A 3 -5.61 -11.83 54.27
CA SER A 3 -4.69 -10.71 54.52
C SER A 3 -3.85 -10.23 53.32
N SER A 4 -3.90 -10.88 52.16
CA SER A 4 -3.01 -10.56 51.03
C SER A 4 -3.49 -9.40 50.16
N ARG A 5 -4.81 -9.18 50.04
CA ARG A 5 -5.38 -8.17 49.13
C ARG A 5 -5.49 -6.77 49.75
N SER A 6 -5.62 -6.67 51.06
CA SER A 6 -5.73 -5.39 51.79
C SER A 6 -4.40 -4.61 51.82
N ALA A 7 -3.27 -5.30 51.86
CA ALA A 7 -1.95 -4.66 51.85
C ALA A 7 -1.60 -3.99 50.50
N LEU A 8 -2.13 -4.52 49.39
CA LEU A 8 -1.89 -3.99 48.05
C LEU A 8 -2.68 -2.69 47.79
N LEU A 9 -3.92 -2.60 48.30
CA LEU A 9 -4.74 -1.40 48.19
C LEU A 9 -4.20 -0.25 49.04
N GLY A 10 -3.65 -0.54 50.23
CA GLY A 10 -3.03 0.49 51.07
C GLY A 10 -1.81 1.14 50.40
N ARG A 11 -0.99 0.35 49.71
CA ARG A 11 0.22 0.84 49.01
C ARG A 11 -0.10 1.70 47.78
N SER A 12 -1.14 1.37 47.02
CA SER A 12 -1.54 2.15 45.85
C SER A 12 -2.15 3.50 46.22
N VAL A 13 -2.92 3.58 47.32
CA VAL A 13 -3.51 4.83 47.81
C VAL A 13 -2.44 5.76 48.40
N VAL A 14 -1.49 5.24 49.16
CA VAL A 14 -0.38 6.03 49.73
C VAL A 14 0.52 6.59 48.63
N ASN A 15 0.84 5.81 47.59
CA ASN A 15 1.61 6.30 46.45
C ASN A 15 0.86 7.35 45.61
N ALA A 16 -0.48 7.29 45.56
CA ALA A 16 -1.29 8.30 44.88
C ALA A 16 -1.33 9.62 45.65
N LEU A 17 -1.40 9.57 46.99
CA LEU A 17 -1.43 10.76 47.86
C LEU A 17 -0.05 11.41 48.05
N LEU A 18 1.03 10.62 48.06
CA LEU A 18 2.41 11.12 48.14
C LEU A 18 2.95 11.65 46.80
N ARG A 19 2.21 11.47 45.70
CA ARG A 19 2.55 12.07 44.40
C ARG A 19 2.18 13.55 44.42
N SER A 20 2.98 14.33 45.15
CA SER A 20 2.99 15.79 45.09
C SER A 20 3.00 16.23 43.62
N PRO A 21 2.12 17.16 43.19
CA PRO A 21 2.15 17.73 41.85
C PRO A 21 3.30 18.75 41.79
N SER A 22 4.52 18.30 42.05
CA SER A 22 5.73 19.09 41.87
C SER A 22 5.95 19.23 40.37
N GLY A 23 5.47 20.36 39.83
CA GLY A 23 5.53 20.68 38.41
C GLY A 23 4.20 20.42 37.72
N ALA A 24 3.25 21.33 37.89
CA ALA A 24 2.24 21.55 36.87
C ALA A 24 2.97 21.98 35.59
N VAL A 25 3.40 20.99 34.80
CA VAL A 25 3.85 21.22 33.43
C VAL A 25 2.65 21.85 32.74
N GLN A 26 2.71 23.17 32.55
CA GLN A 26 1.82 23.89 31.67
C GLN A 26 1.86 23.16 30.33
N LYS A 27 0.86 22.33 30.07
CA LYS A 27 0.69 21.73 28.75
C LYS A 27 0.37 22.91 27.83
N GLN A 28 1.40 23.43 27.18
CA GLN A 28 1.25 24.48 26.20
C GLN A 28 0.16 24.04 25.22
N ALA A 29 -0.87 24.85 25.06
CA ALA A 29 -1.99 24.53 24.18
C ALA A 29 -1.45 24.31 22.76
N VAL A 30 -1.42 23.06 22.32
CA VAL A 30 -0.96 22.70 20.98
C VAL A 30 -1.96 23.29 20.00
N ARG A 31 -1.61 24.41 19.37
CA ARG A 31 -2.44 25.04 18.33
C ARG A 31 -2.43 24.14 17.11
N ARG A 32 -3.56 23.54 16.77
CA ARG A 32 -3.77 22.74 15.54
C ARG A 32 -3.90 23.65 14.30
N GLY A 33 -2.85 24.42 14.01
CA GLY A 33 -2.77 25.19 12.76
C GLY A 33 -2.58 24.27 11.55
N HIS A 34 -2.88 24.79 10.35
CA HIS A 34 -2.53 24.10 9.11
C HIS A 34 -1.02 23.91 9.02
N ALA A 35 -0.60 22.71 8.65
CA ALA A 35 0.79 22.33 8.65
C ALA A 35 1.49 22.94 7.42
N TRP A 36 2.30 23.99 7.64
CA TRP A 36 3.09 24.66 6.62
C TRP A 36 4.59 24.50 6.92
N SER A 37 5.40 24.22 5.89
CA SER A 37 6.86 24.09 5.98
C SER A 37 7.54 24.92 4.89
N TYR A 38 8.63 25.62 5.22
CA TYR A 38 9.44 26.38 4.26
C TYR A 38 10.91 26.01 4.39
N ARG A 39 11.55 25.62 3.27
CA ARG A 39 12.95 25.14 3.22
C ARG A 39 13.28 23.99 4.18
N THR A 40 12.25 23.25 4.61
CA THR A 40 12.38 22.05 5.44
C THR A 40 11.49 20.94 4.89
N ALA A 41 11.73 19.70 5.32
CA ALA A 41 10.83 18.60 5.03
C ALA A 41 9.41 18.92 5.52
N ALA A 42 8.42 18.44 4.78
CA ALA A 42 7.02 18.55 5.17
C ALA A 42 6.78 17.81 6.51
N PRO A 43 5.84 18.30 7.33
CA PRO A 43 5.46 17.60 8.55
C PRO A 43 4.96 16.20 8.21
N PRO A 44 5.25 15.19 9.05
CA PRO A 44 4.87 13.81 8.76
C PRO A 44 3.35 13.70 8.63
N HIS A 45 2.91 12.97 7.61
CA HIS A 45 1.49 12.66 7.44
C HIS A 45 0.96 11.86 8.63
N SER A 46 -0.37 11.87 8.81
CA SER A 46 -0.99 11.06 9.85
C SER A 46 -0.66 9.58 9.62
N LYS A 47 -0.50 8.82 10.71
CA LYS A 47 -0.18 7.39 10.63
C LYS A 47 -1.18 6.62 9.74
N GLY A 48 -2.46 7.03 9.77
CA GLY A 48 -3.50 6.44 8.92
C GLY A 48 -3.25 6.65 7.43
N VAL A 49 -2.79 7.83 7.01
CA VAL A 49 -2.44 8.11 5.61
C VAL A 49 -1.23 7.27 5.18
N ILE A 50 -0.21 7.18 6.03
CA ILE A 50 0.98 6.37 5.74
C ILE A 50 0.62 4.89 5.59
N ILE A 51 -0.13 4.34 6.55
CA ILE A 51 -0.59 2.94 6.48
C ILE A 51 -1.48 2.74 5.25
N GLY A 52 -2.41 3.66 4.99
CA GLY A 52 -3.26 3.64 3.80
C GLY A 52 -2.44 3.59 2.50
N SER A 53 -1.39 4.39 2.39
CA SER A 53 -0.51 4.40 1.21
C SER A 53 0.19 3.06 0.99
N TYR A 54 0.66 2.41 2.05
CA TYR A 54 1.28 1.08 1.93
C TYR A 54 0.27 -0.01 1.59
N MET A 55 -0.94 0.05 2.15
CA MET A 55 -2.00 -0.92 1.84
C MET A 55 -2.43 -0.82 0.38
N VAL A 56 -2.66 0.39 -0.12
CA VAL A 56 -3.05 0.61 -1.53
C VAL A 56 -1.92 0.21 -2.47
N GLY A 57 -0.68 0.61 -2.18
CA GLY A 57 0.48 0.25 -2.99
C GLY A 57 0.74 -1.26 -3.00
N GLY A 58 0.62 -1.92 -1.84
CA GLY A 58 0.75 -3.37 -1.72
C GLY A 58 -0.36 -4.12 -2.44
N PHE A 59 -1.60 -3.67 -2.33
CA PHE A 59 -2.74 -4.25 -3.04
C PHE A 59 -2.59 -4.11 -4.56
N MET A 60 -2.15 -2.95 -5.05
CA MET A 60 -1.87 -2.72 -6.48
C MET A 60 -0.85 -3.73 -7.01
N TRP A 61 0.29 -3.89 -6.34
CA TRP A 61 1.33 -4.83 -6.78
C TRP A 61 0.90 -6.28 -6.65
N TRP A 62 0.19 -6.64 -5.58
CA TRP A 62 -0.40 -7.97 -5.44
C TRP A 62 -1.35 -8.27 -6.61
N TRP A 63 -2.23 -7.33 -6.98
CA TRP A 63 -3.16 -7.48 -8.08
C TRP A 63 -2.45 -7.70 -9.42
N ILE A 64 -1.43 -6.88 -9.72
CA ILE A 64 -0.63 -7.00 -10.94
C ILE A 64 0.05 -8.36 -11.01
N LEU A 65 0.75 -8.77 -9.95
CA LEU A 65 1.49 -10.03 -9.93
C LEU A 65 0.55 -11.24 -9.96
N TRP A 66 -0.61 -11.15 -9.31
CA TRP A 66 -1.63 -12.18 -9.36
C TRP A 66 -2.11 -12.38 -10.80
N HIS A 67 -2.45 -11.31 -11.53
CA HIS A 67 -2.98 -11.42 -12.90
C HIS A 67 -1.90 -11.84 -13.89
N LEU A 68 -0.66 -11.39 -13.67
CA LEU A 68 0.46 -11.83 -14.48
C LEU A 68 0.72 -13.35 -14.35
N TRP A 69 0.43 -13.95 -13.19
CA TRP A 69 0.58 -15.39 -13.01
C TRP A 69 -0.62 -16.21 -13.51
N HIS A 70 -1.85 -15.74 -13.28
CA HIS A 70 -3.05 -16.51 -13.65
C HIS A 70 -3.48 -16.27 -15.11
N GLU A 71 -3.26 -15.07 -15.64
CA GLU A 71 -3.72 -14.65 -16.97
C GLU A 71 -2.60 -13.94 -17.76
N PRO A 72 -1.44 -14.60 -17.98
CA PRO A 72 -0.30 -14.01 -18.68
C PRO A 72 -0.60 -13.69 -20.15
N GLU A 73 -1.63 -14.31 -20.71
CA GLU A 73 -2.07 -14.17 -22.10
C GLU A 73 -2.43 -12.74 -22.50
N HIS A 74 -2.92 -11.92 -21.56
CA HIS A 74 -3.17 -10.50 -21.80
C HIS A 74 -1.89 -9.72 -22.12
N LEU A 75 -0.73 -10.21 -21.66
CA LEU A 75 0.56 -9.58 -21.91
C LEU A 75 1.31 -10.23 -23.08
N THR A 76 1.32 -11.56 -23.15
CA THR A 76 2.10 -12.30 -24.18
C THR A 76 1.33 -12.52 -25.47
N GLY A 77 0.02 -12.25 -25.49
CA GLY A 77 -0.89 -12.62 -26.57
C GLY A 77 -1.51 -14.00 -26.32
N GLU A 78 -2.81 -14.09 -26.59
CA GLU A 78 -3.60 -15.33 -26.48
C GLU A 78 -3.39 -16.26 -27.68
N PHE A 79 -3.19 -15.69 -28.87
CA PHE A 79 -3.10 -16.45 -30.12
C PHE A 79 -1.70 -16.41 -30.71
N PRO A 80 -1.24 -17.53 -31.32
CA PRO A 80 0.02 -17.54 -32.04
C PRO A 80 -0.06 -16.60 -33.25
N TYR A 81 0.97 -15.78 -33.43
CA TYR A 81 1.03 -14.89 -34.58
C TYR A 81 1.29 -15.71 -35.86
N PRO A 82 0.44 -15.59 -36.90
CA PRO A 82 0.63 -16.33 -38.15
C PRO A 82 1.86 -15.81 -38.89
N ASP A 83 2.61 -16.74 -39.49
CA ASP A 83 3.76 -16.41 -40.34
C ASP A 83 3.27 -16.13 -41.77
N PRO A 84 3.36 -14.87 -42.26
CA PRO A 84 2.83 -14.49 -43.57
C PRO A 84 3.54 -15.19 -44.74
N SER A 85 4.77 -15.64 -44.54
CA SER A 85 5.54 -16.33 -45.60
C SER A 85 5.00 -17.71 -45.94
N LYS A 86 4.17 -18.28 -45.06
CA LYS A 86 3.53 -19.58 -45.27
C LYS A 86 2.22 -19.50 -46.04
N TRP A 87 1.70 -18.29 -46.27
CA TRP A 87 0.48 -18.10 -47.04
C TRP A 87 0.74 -18.38 -48.51
N THR A 88 -0.10 -19.19 -49.11
CA THR A 88 0.08 -19.59 -50.51
C THR A 88 -0.37 -18.46 -51.43
N ASN A 89 0.26 -18.32 -52.60
CA ASN A 89 -0.14 -17.32 -53.60
C ASN A 89 -1.63 -17.48 -54.00
N ALA A 90 -2.16 -18.71 -53.96
CA ALA A 90 -3.57 -18.99 -54.21
C ALA A 90 -4.50 -18.35 -53.16
N GLU A 91 -4.17 -18.45 -51.86
CA GLU A 91 -4.93 -17.80 -50.78
C GLU A 91 -4.81 -16.28 -50.82
N LEU A 92 -3.67 -15.78 -51.32
CA LEU A 92 -3.41 -14.35 -51.48
C LEU A 92 -3.98 -13.76 -52.78
N GLY A 93 -4.52 -14.60 -53.66
CA GLY A 93 -5.05 -14.17 -54.96
C GLY A 93 -3.97 -13.62 -55.90
N ILE A 94 -2.72 -14.05 -55.74
CA ILE A 94 -1.60 -13.66 -56.60
C ILE A 94 -1.56 -14.67 -57.76
N PRO A 95 -1.92 -14.27 -59.00
CA PRO A 95 -1.87 -15.16 -60.14
C PRO A 95 -0.42 -15.57 -60.45
N PRO A 96 -0.19 -16.79 -60.98
CA PRO A 96 1.11 -17.14 -61.53
C PRO A 96 1.38 -16.30 -62.79
N ASP A 97 2.65 -15.99 -63.04
CA ASP A 97 3.06 -15.13 -64.16
C ASP A 97 2.60 -15.69 -65.53
N ASP A 98 2.36 -16.99 -65.62
CA ASP A 98 1.92 -17.70 -66.83
C ASP A 98 0.41 -17.64 -67.09
N ALA A 99 -0.39 -16.99 -66.23
CA ALA A 99 -1.86 -16.99 -66.32
C ALA A 99 -2.44 -16.01 -67.36
N ASP A 100 -1.63 -15.06 -67.85
CA ASP A 100 -2.02 -14.03 -68.82
C ASP A 100 -1.55 -14.33 -70.27
N GLU A 101 -0.93 -15.50 -70.51
CA GLU A 101 -0.62 -16.07 -71.84
C GLU A 101 -1.74 -17.00 -72.35
#